data_AF-A0A7C9HZ57-F1
#
_entry.id   AF-A0A7C9HZ57-F1
#
_cell.length_a   1.000
_cell.length_b   1.000
_cell.length_c   1.000
_cell.angle_alpha   90.00
_cell.angle_beta   90.00
_cell.angle_gamma   90.00
#
_symmetry.space_group_name_H-M   'P 1'
#
loop_
_entity.id
_entity.type
_entity.pdbx_description
1 polymer ?
#
loop_
_entity_poly.entity_id
_entity_poly.type
_entity_poly.pdbx_seq_one_letter_code
_entity_poly.pdbx_strand_id
1 'polypeptide(L)'
;MRQPITTFMRTAEEVQDIQLSWARPDIRFFSSGACHILAFVFLATYPQAGFQPWFIRPAPGFRGSHLYVSNGERAFDAQGYVLADNLVQQHYAALTATQPGWQADVFELGLSLAEFCALNNHCAPEDFPGDVWHRAQRYVTQFPAP
;
A
#
# COMPACT_ATOMS: atom_id res chain seq x y z
N MET A 1 -3.42 8.07 15.82
CA MET A 1 -3.69 6.63 16.05
C MET A 1 -3.91 5.99 14.68
N ARG A 2 -3.26 4.85 14.38
CA ARG A 2 -3.50 4.12 13.11
C ARG A 2 -4.93 3.57 13.10
N GLN A 3 -5.59 3.64 11.96
CA GLN A 3 -6.94 3.11 11.74
C GLN A 3 -6.85 1.76 11.03
N PRO A 4 -7.85 0.87 11.21
CA PRO A 4 -7.96 -0.35 10.43
C PRO A 4 -7.93 -0.05 8.93
N ILE A 5 -7.19 -0.86 8.15
CA ILE A 5 -7.09 -0.65 6.69
C ILE A 5 -8.47 -0.69 6.00
N THR A 6 -9.41 -1.43 6.58
CA THR A 6 -10.80 -1.53 6.13
C THR A 6 -11.54 -0.19 6.15
N THR A 7 -11.13 0.76 7.00
CA THR A 7 -11.66 2.13 7.04
C THR A 7 -11.35 2.93 5.77
N PHE A 8 -10.30 2.57 5.05
CA PHE A 8 -9.84 3.25 3.84
C PHE A 8 -10.18 2.52 2.55
N MET A 9 -10.94 1.41 2.63
CA MET A 9 -11.34 0.67 1.43
C MET A 9 -12.14 1.57 0.47
N ARG A 10 -11.94 1.32 -0.82
CA ARG A 10 -12.70 1.96 -1.87
C ARG A 10 -14.16 1.49 -1.88
N THR A 11 -15.09 2.39 -2.19
CA THR A 11 -16.47 2.01 -2.55
C THR A 11 -16.47 1.25 -3.88
N ALA A 12 -17.62 0.68 -4.26
CA ALA A 12 -17.76 0.05 -5.56
C ALA A 12 -17.53 1.04 -6.72
N GLU A 13 -18.04 2.27 -6.61
CA GLU A 13 -17.81 3.29 -7.65
C GLU A 13 -16.35 3.71 -7.71
N GLU A 14 -15.70 3.93 -6.57
CA GLU A 14 -14.26 4.26 -6.52
C GLU A 14 -13.36 3.11 -7.04
N VAL A 15 -13.83 1.87 -7.02
CA VAL A 15 -13.10 0.74 -7.64
C VAL A 15 -13.24 0.77 -9.16
N GLN A 16 -14.41 1.16 -9.68
CA GLN A 16 -14.72 1.14 -11.10
C GLN A 16 -14.23 2.39 -11.85
N ASP A 17 -14.11 3.52 -11.16
CA ASP A 17 -13.72 4.80 -11.74
C ASP A 17 -12.39 5.30 -11.16
N ILE A 18 -11.36 5.32 -12.02
CA ILE A 18 -10.03 5.79 -11.64
C ILE A 18 -9.99 7.28 -11.31
N GLN A 19 -10.88 8.10 -11.88
CA GLN A 19 -10.99 9.53 -11.56
C GLN A 19 -11.53 9.71 -10.15
N LEU A 20 -12.56 8.94 -9.77
CA LEU A 20 -13.07 8.95 -8.40
C LEU A 20 -12.01 8.42 -7.42
N SER A 21 -11.31 7.34 -7.75
CA SER A 21 -10.21 6.84 -6.93
C SER A 21 -9.11 7.89 -6.75
N TRP A 22 -8.72 8.55 -7.85
CA TRP A 22 -7.69 9.60 -7.87
C TRP A 22 -8.08 10.83 -7.03
N ALA A 23 -9.34 11.25 -7.06
CA ALA A 23 -9.81 12.42 -6.33
C ALA A 23 -9.82 12.24 -4.79
N ARG A 24 -9.61 11.03 -4.28
CA ARG A 24 -9.63 10.73 -2.83
C ARG A 24 -8.46 11.41 -2.11
N PRO A 25 -8.63 11.77 -0.81
CA PRO A 25 -7.53 12.25 0.02
C PRO A 25 -6.37 11.26 0.06
N ASP A 26 -5.13 11.77 0.19
CA ASP A 26 -3.91 10.97 0.05
C ASP A 26 -3.89 9.72 0.94
N ILE A 27 -4.23 9.84 2.23
CA ILE A 27 -4.27 8.68 3.13
C ILE A 27 -5.21 7.58 2.62
N ARG A 28 -6.37 7.93 2.04
CA ARG A 28 -7.33 6.96 1.48
C ARG A 28 -6.83 6.40 0.16
N PHE A 29 -6.32 7.25 -0.71
CA PHE A 29 -5.80 6.89 -2.01
C PHE A 29 -4.61 5.92 -1.91
N PHE A 30 -3.64 6.23 -1.06
CA PHE A 30 -2.46 5.37 -0.86
C PHE A 30 -2.75 4.16 0.05
N SER A 31 -3.77 4.18 0.90
CA SER A 31 -4.18 2.98 1.66
C SER A 31 -4.97 1.97 0.82
N SER A 32 -5.65 2.42 -0.25
CA SER A 32 -6.45 1.55 -1.11
C SER A 32 -6.56 2.14 -2.51
N GLY A 33 -5.65 1.74 -3.40
CA GLY A 33 -5.64 2.18 -4.80
C GLY A 33 -4.22 2.40 -5.36
N ALA A 34 -3.31 2.93 -4.54
CA ALA A 34 -1.95 3.25 -4.97
C ALA A 34 -0.86 2.97 -3.92
N CYS A 35 -1.07 1.98 -3.03
CA CYS A 35 -0.08 1.62 -2.00
C CYS A 35 1.27 1.21 -2.63
N HIS A 36 1.23 0.53 -3.77
CA HIS A 36 2.42 0.14 -4.51
C HIS A 36 3.20 1.34 -5.02
N ILE A 37 2.53 2.37 -5.55
CA ILE A 37 3.21 3.61 -5.97
C ILE A 37 3.91 4.25 -4.79
N LEU A 38 3.23 4.37 -3.64
CA LEU A 38 3.81 4.98 -2.45
C LEU A 38 5.05 4.20 -1.96
N ALA A 39 4.98 2.88 -1.94
CA ALA A 39 6.08 2.01 -1.54
C ALA A 39 7.32 2.22 -2.44
N PHE A 40 7.15 2.16 -3.77
CA PHE A 40 8.27 2.33 -4.69
C PHE A 40 8.83 3.76 -4.71
N VAL A 41 7.99 4.76 -4.50
CA VAL A 41 8.45 6.15 -4.34
C VAL A 41 9.25 6.32 -3.05
N PHE A 42 8.84 5.69 -1.95
CA PHE A 42 9.63 5.69 -0.73
C PHE A 42 11.03 5.12 -0.96
N LEU A 43 11.12 3.96 -1.63
CA LEU A 43 12.40 3.31 -1.94
C LEU A 43 13.29 4.18 -2.83
N ALA A 44 12.71 4.86 -3.83
CA ALA A 44 13.45 5.77 -4.69
C ALA A 44 13.90 7.06 -3.96
N THR A 45 13.12 7.51 -2.97
CA THR A 45 13.41 8.70 -2.18
C THR A 45 14.51 8.44 -1.14
N TYR A 46 14.53 7.24 -0.55
CA TYR A 46 15.46 6.87 0.51
C TYR A 46 16.22 5.55 0.18
N PRO A 47 17.01 5.50 -0.90
CA PRO A 47 17.62 4.26 -1.37
C PRO A 47 18.65 3.66 -0.40
N GLN A 48 19.16 4.45 0.55
CA GLN A 48 20.17 4.02 1.54
C GLN A 48 19.58 3.70 2.91
N ALA A 49 18.25 3.75 3.07
CA ALA A 49 17.59 3.52 4.36
C ALA A 49 17.42 2.03 4.73
N GLY A 50 17.80 1.11 3.85
CA GLY A 50 17.72 -0.34 4.09
C GLY A 50 16.31 -0.92 4.08
N PHE A 51 15.32 -0.17 3.58
CA PHE A 51 13.95 -0.66 3.40
C PHE A 51 13.83 -1.49 2.12
N GLN A 52 13.00 -2.53 2.16
CA GLN A 52 12.61 -3.36 1.02
C GLN A 52 11.09 -3.37 0.88
N PRO A 53 10.53 -3.60 -0.32
CA PRO A 53 9.10 -3.74 -0.49
C PRO A 53 8.61 -5.10 0.04
N TRP A 54 7.47 -5.11 0.72
CA TRP A 54 6.82 -6.30 1.25
C TRP A 54 5.37 -6.34 0.81
N PHE A 55 4.91 -7.52 0.44
CA PHE A 55 3.56 -7.73 -0.07
C PHE A 55 2.76 -8.68 0.82
N ILE A 56 1.57 -8.23 1.19
CA ILE A 56 0.51 -9.06 1.77
C ILE A 56 -0.39 -9.51 0.63
N ARG A 57 -0.35 -10.79 0.30
CA ARG A 57 -1.17 -11.41 -0.75
C ARG A 57 -2.27 -12.28 -0.12
N PRO A 58 -3.54 -11.86 -0.16
CA PRO A 58 -4.64 -12.66 0.34
C PRO A 58 -4.76 -13.98 -0.42
N ALA A 59 -5.19 -15.03 0.27
CA ALA A 59 -5.56 -16.30 -0.36
C ALA A 59 -6.73 -16.10 -1.35
N PRO A 60 -6.88 -16.98 -2.36
CA PRO A 60 -7.95 -16.85 -3.35
C PRO A 60 -9.34 -16.69 -2.71
N GLY A 61 -10.10 -15.72 -3.21
CA GLY A 61 -11.43 -15.39 -2.69
C GLY A 61 -11.44 -14.32 -1.58
N PHE A 62 -10.29 -13.97 -1.02
CA PHE A 62 -10.17 -12.86 -0.06
C PHE A 62 -9.69 -11.57 -0.71
N ARG A 63 -10.10 -10.44 -0.13
CA ARG A 63 -9.65 -9.09 -0.51
C ARG A 63 -8.63 -8.55 0.48
N GLY A 64 -8.06 -7.38 0.16
CA GLY A 64 -7.20 -6.62 1.08
C GLY A 64 -5.71 -6.93 0.94
N SER A 65 -5.23 -7.04 -0.30
CA SER A 65 -3.80 -7.01 -0.57
C SER A 65 -3.20 -5.65 -0.18
N HIS A 66 -1.92 -5.66 0.20
CA HIS A 66 -1.24 -4.44 0.63
C HIS A 66 0.24 -4.52 0.31
N LEU A 67 0.78 -3.46 -0.31
CA LEU A 67 2.22 -3.28 -0.49
C LEU A 67 2.69 -2.18 0.46
N TYR A 68 3.74 -2.48 1.21
CA TYR A 68 4.40 -1.55 2.13
C TYR A 68 5.91 -1.73 2.03
N VAL A 69 6.67 -0.92 2.75
CA VAL A 69 8.13 -1.07 2.82
C VAL A 69 8.56 -1.35 4.25
N SER A 70 9.59 -2.17 4.44
CA SER A 70 10.15 -2.46 5.77
C SER A 70 11.63 -2.75 5.73
N ASN A 71 12.33 -2.40 6.82
CA ASN A 71 13.72 -2.77 7.09
C ASN A 71 13.85 -3.91 8.13
N GLY A 72 12.75 -4.62 8.41
CA GLY A 72 12.68 -5.70 9.40
C GLY A 72 12.28 -5.26 10.81
N GLU A 73 12.59 -4.03 11.22
CA GLU A 73 12.17 -3.48 12.51
C GLU A 73 10.94 -2.56 12.36
N ARG A 74 11.03 -1.62 11.41
CA ARG A 74 9.99 -0.65 11.11
C ARG A 74 9.42 -0.92 9.73
N ALA A 75 8.13 -0.62 9.58
CA ALA A 75 7.43 -0.58 8.32
C ALA A 75 6.87 0.82 8.07
N PHE A 76 6.72 1.17 6.80
CA PHE A 76 6.08 2.40 6.36
C PHE A 76 5.01 2.08 5.31
N ASP A 77 3.85 2.71 5.49
CA ASP A 77 2.76 2.73 4.53
C ASP A 77 2.05 4.11 4.57
N ALA A 78 0.87 4.20 3.97
CA ALA A 78 0.08 5.44 3.93
C ALA A 78 -0.23 6.05 5.31
N GLN A 79 -0.14 5.29 6.40
CA GLN A 79 -0.36 5.81 7.75
C GLN A 79 0.95 6.17 8.48
N GLY A 80 2.08 6.17 7.77
CA GLY A 80 3.40 6.45 8.29
C GLY A 80 4.07 5.23 8.94
N TYR A 81 5.09 5.50 9.75
CA TYR A 81 5.89 4.45 10.38
C TYR A 81 5.15 3.69 11.48
N VAL A 82 5.46 2.40 11.59
CA VAL A 82 5.01 1.49 12.65
C VAL A 82 6.04 0.36 12.80
N LEU A 83 6.00 -0.42 13.88
CA LEU A 83 6.77 -1.68 13.93
C LEU A 83 6.27 -2.64 12.84
N ALA A 84 7.19 -3.36 12.20
CA ALA A 84 6.87 -4.25 11.08
C ALA A 84 5.81 -5.29 11.47
N ASP A 85 6.01 -5.98 12.60
CA ASP A 85 5.07 -6.98 13.11
C ASP A 85 3.68 -6.37 13.43
N ASN A 86 3.65 -5.15 13.96
CA ASN A 86 2.40 -4.47 14.27
C ASN A 86 1.60 -4.14 13.01
N LEU A 87 2.27 -3.77 11.90
CA LEU A 87 1.57 -3.54 10.62
C LEU A 87 0.83 -4.80 10.19
N VAL A 88 1.52 -5.93 10.17
CA VAL A 88 0.96 -7.22 9.74
C VAL A 88 -0.18 -7.65 10.67
N GLN A 89 0.03 -7.60 11.99
CA GLN A 89 -0.98 -7.96 12.98
C GLN A 89 -2.25 -7.10 12.86
N GLN A 90 -2.10 -5.78 12.71
CA GLN A 90 -3.23 -4.86 12.54
C GLN A 90 -3.99 -5.13 11.24
N HIS A 91 -3.27 -5.43 10.16
CA HIS A 91 -3.86 -5.77 8.86
C HIS A 91 -4.68 -7.05 8.95
N TYR A 92 -4.11 -8.10 9.54
CA TYR A 92 -4.79 -9.37 9.82
C TYR A 92 -6.05 -9.17 10.65
N ALA A 93 -5.94 -8.47 11.79
CA ALA A 93 -7.07 -8.24 12.69
C ALA A 93 -8.23 -7.50 11.98
N ALA A 94 -7.92 -6.46 11.20
CA ALA A 94 -8.93 -5.70 10.47
C ALA A 94 -9.66 -6.55 9.41
N LEU A 95 -8.92 -7.43 8.74
CA LEU A 95 -9.44 -8.25 7.63
C LEU A 95 -10.23 -9.44 8.15
N THR A 96 -9.74 -10.16 9.17
CA THR A 96 -10.48 -11.24 9.82
C THR A 96 -11.80 -10.77 10.41
N ALA A 97 -11.86 -9.54 10.94
CA ALA A 97 -13.09 -8.95 11.49
C ALA A 97 -14.19 -8.73 10.43
N THR A 98 -13.82 -8.54 9.16
CA THR A 98 -14.77 -8.28 8.06
C THR A 98 -14.93 -9.46 7.11
N GLN A 99 -13.96 -10.38 7.10
CA GLN A 99 -13.90 -11.58 6.27
C GLN A 99 -13.47 -12.77 7.14
N PRO A 100 -14.42 -13.49 7.77
CA PRO A 100 -14.09 -14.65 8.60
C PRO A 100 -13.23 -15.68 7.85
N GLY A 101 -12.15 -16.14 8.49
CA GLY A 101 -11.20 -17.09 7.88
C GLY A 101 -10.17 -16.47 6.94
N TRP A 102 -10.07 -15.13 6.89
CA TRP A 102 -9.07 -14.43 6.07
C TRP A 102 -7.65 -14.92 6.34
N GLN A 103 -6.94 -15.20 5.25
CA GLN A 103 -5.57 -15.71 5.24
C GLN A 103 -4.78 -15.01 4.13
N ALA A 104 -3.48 -14.85 4.33
CA ALA A 104 -2.59 -14.25 3.35
C ALA A 104 -1.16 -14.78 3.45
N ASP A 105 -0.45 -14.78 2.34
CA ASP A 105 1.01 -14.86 2.35
C ASP A 105 1.58 -13.47 2.60
N VAL A 106 2.67 -13.39 3.36
CA VAL A 106 3.43 -12.15 3.55
C VAL A 106 4.87 -12.43 3.17
N PHE A 107 5.40 -11.70 2.18
CA PHE A 107 6.73 -11.95 1.64
C PHE A 107 7.39 -10.67 1.12
N GLU A 108 8.73 -10.65 1.13
CA GLU A 108 9.52 -9.61 0.48
C GLU A 108 9.33 -9.69 -1.04
N LEU A 109 9.07 -8.54 -1.66
CA LEU A 109 8.78 -8.46 -3.08
C LEU A 109 10.07 -8.28 -3.89
N GLY A 110 10.50 -9.33 -4.58
CA GLY A 110 11.66 -9.29 -5.50
C GLY A 110 11.34 -8.78 -6.91
N LEU A 111 10.27 -8.00 -7.10
CA LEU A 111 9.81 -7.52 -8.42
C LEU A 111 9.98 -6.01 -8.55
N SER A 112 10.23 -5.54 -9.77
CA SER A 112 10.10 -4.12 -10.09
C SER A 112 8.63 -3.66 -10.01
N LEU A 113 8.41 -2.34 -9.97
CA LEU A 113 7.07 -1.76 -9.97
C LEU A 113 6.27 -2.20 -11.21
N ALA A 114 6.88 -2.18 -12.39
CA ALA A 114 6.23 -2.55 -13.64
C ALA A 114 5.81 -4.03 -13.64
N GLU A 115 6.70 -4.93 -13.22
CA GLU A 115 6.40 -6.36 -13.11
C GLU A 115 5.30 -6.63 -12.08
N PHE A 116 5.36 -5.95 -10.93
CA PHE A 116 4.32 -6.06 -9.90
C PHE A 116 2.96 -5.62 -10.41
N CYS A 117 2.89 -4.48 -11.11
CA CYS A 117 1.65 -3.97 -11.69
C CYS A 117 1.04 -4.96 -12.69
N ALA A 118 1.85 -5.46 -13.62
CA ALA A 118 1.41 -6.41 -14.64
C ALA A 118 0.91 -7.73 -14.03
N LEU A 119 1.64 -8.31 -13.07
CA LEU A 119 1.29 -9.59 -12.46
C LEU A 119 0.06 -9.53 -11.54
N ASN A 120 -0.17 -8.38 -10.91
CA ASN A 120 -1.25 -8.22 -9.94
C ASN A 120 -2.42 -7.39 -10.47
N ASN A 121 -2.44 -7.06 -11.77
CA ASN A 121 -3.43 -6.18 -12.40
C ASN A 121 -3.62 -4.86 -11.62
N HIS A 122 -2.51 -4.28 -11.15
CA HIS A 122 -2.52 -2.96 -10.52
C HIS A 122 -2.25 -1.88 -11.57
N CYS A 123 -2.85 -0.72 -11.34
CA CYS A 123 -2.70 0.47 -12.19
C CYS A 123 -1.22 0.89 -12.23
N ALA A 124 -0.64 1.00 -13.43
CA ALA A 124 0.73 1.49 -13.60
C ALA A 124 0.78 3.00 -13.37
N PRO A 125 1.95 3.59 -13.05
CA PRO A 125 2.07 5.03 -12.84
C PRO A 125 1.45 5.90 -13.95
N GLU A 126 1.65 5.49 -15.21
CA GLU A 126 1.16 6.16 -16.42
C GLU A 126 -0.36 6.06 -16.64
N ASP A 127 -1.03 5.12 -15.97
CA ASP A 127 -2.48 4.92 -16.09
C ASP A 127 -3.29 5.81 -15.13
N PHE A 128 -2.62 6.52 -14.22
CA PHE A 128 -3.29 7.47 -13.33
C PHE A 128 -3.64 8.77 -14.06
N PRO A 129 -4.75 9.46 -13.69
CA PRO A 129 -5.19 10.70 -14.33
C PRO A 129 -4.20 11.88 -14.28
N GLY A 130 -3.19 11.79 -13.42
CA GLY A 130 -2.15 12.81 -13.25
C GLY A 130 -0.87 12.19 -12.73
N ASP A 131 0.11 13.03 -12.40
CA ASP A 131 1.42 12.59 -11.93
C ASP A 131 1.34 11.99 -10.51
N VAL A 132 1.05 10.69 -10.46
CA VAL A 132 0.95 9.92 -9.22
C VAL A 132 2.29 9.82 -8.51
N TRP A 133 3.39 9.84 -9.26
CA TRP A 133 4.73 9.73 -8.71
C TRP A 133 5.08 11.00 -7.92
N HIS A 134 4.88 12.17 -8.52
CA HIS A 134 5.07 13.45 -7.86
C HIS A 134 4.13 13.62 -6.65
N ARG A 135 2.87 13.18 -6.77
CA ARG A 135 1.92 13.17 -5.66
C ARG A 135 2.43 12.33 -4.48
N ALA A 136 2.91 11.12 -4.75
CA ALA A 136 3.48 10.24 -3.75
C ALA A 136 4.78 10.80 -3.14
N GLN A 137 5.64 11.44 -3.94
CA GLN A 137 6.87 12.08 -3.42
C GLN A 137 6.52 13.16 -2.39
N ARG A 138 5.58 14.05 -2.74
CA ARG A 138 5.07 15.06 -1.81
C ARG A 138 4.48 14.44 -0.55
N TYR A 139 3.80 13.30 -0.68
CA TYR A 139 3.21 12.61 0.46
C TYR A 139 4.27 12.01 1.39
N VAL A 140 5.28 11.31 0.85
CA VAL A 140 6.40 10.74 1.61
C VAL A 140 7.10 11.82 2.44
N THR A 141 7.33 13.00 1.88
CA THR A 141 8.02 14.11 2.57
C THR A 141 7.24 14.72 3.75
N GLN A 142 5.97 14.35 3.95
CA GLN A 142 5.19 14.78 5.12
C GLN A 142 5.56 13.99 6.38
N PHE A 143 6.27 12.87 6.22
CA PHE A 143 6.77 12.04 7.31
C PHE A 143 8.26 12.31 7.55
N PRO A 144 8.78 12.04 8.76
CA PRO A 144 10.22 12.11 9.00
C PRO A 144 11.00 11.21 8.04
N ALA A 145 12.19 11.64 7.64
CA ALA A 145 13.12 10.75 6.96
C ALA A 145 13.43 9.52 7.85
N PRO A 146 13.61 8.33 7.26
CA PRO A 146 13.84 7.09 7.99
C PRO A 146 15.14 7.07 8.80
#